data_AF-A0A420IQ54-F1
#
_entry.id   AF-A0A420IQ54-F1
#
_cell.length_a   1.000
_cell.length_b   1.000
_cell.length_c   1.000
_cell.angle_alpha   90.00
_cell.angle_beta   90.00
_cell.angle_gamma   90.00
#
_symmetry.space_group_name_H-M   'P 1'
#
loop_
_entity.id
_entity.type
_entity.pdbx_description
1 polymer ?
#
loop_
_entity_poly.entity_id
_entity_poly.type
_entity_poly.pdbx_seq_one_letter_code
_entity_poly.pdbx_strand_id
1 'polypeptide(L)'
;MKVALKWFAKKSIEEIHGAELIIGRRILIFNQQGRRDSFSLLEDLHREAVTRKISFDHVIFCPTEPEECDERNDCINLSIDRELINGMVQQKQFAEMWKSLDHQGAQVHVLRSLEKSVKFTRDLSLNPNEKYHVLITGSVHLVGRALGILEGVESL
;
A
#
# COMPACT_ATOMS: atom_id res chain seq x y z
N MET A 1 -4.03 -12.62 8.20
CA MET A 1 -3.10 -11.48 8.33
C MET A 1 -1.89 -11.76 9.20
N LYS A 2 -2.04 -12.37 10.39
CA LYS A 2 -0.92 -12.67 11.32
C LYS A 2 0.33 -13.28 10.65
N VAL A 3 0.15 -14.32 9.84
CA VAL A 3 1.26 -15.04 9.18
C VAL A 3 1.97 -14.16 8.15
N ALA A 4 1.20 -13.46 7.30
CA ALA A 4 1.74 -12.58 6.27
C ALA A 4 2.57 -11.43 6.87
N LEU A 5 2.04 -10.75 7.91
CA LEU A 5 2.77 -9.67 8.59
C LEU A 5 4.01 -10.19 9.32
N LYS A 6 3.96 -11.38 9.93
CA LYS A 6 5.15 -12.00 10.53
C LYS A 6 6.22 -12.29 9.49
N TRP A 7 5.84 -12.84 8.34
CA TRP A 7 6.76 -13.09 7.24
C TRP A 7 7.35 -11.80 6.69
N PHE A 8 6.51 -10.77 6.48
CA PHE A 8 6.92 -9.46 5.96
C PHE A 8 7.87 -8.72 6.92
N ALA A 9 7.60 -8.76 8.23
CA ALA A 9 8.50 -8.19 9.24
C ALA A 9 9.91 -8.82 9.16
N LYS A 10 9.97 -10.15 9.01
CA LYS A 10 11.26 -10.86 8.87
C LYS A 10 11.98 -10.49 7.57
N LYS A 11 11.24 -10.32 6.47
CA LYS A 11 11.81 -10.02 5.14
C LYS A 11 12.22 -8.56 4.94
N SER A 12 11.68 -7.65 5.74
CA SER A 12 12.02 -6.23 5.71
C SER A 12 13.23 -5.85 6.56
N ILE A 13 13.85 -6.82 7.24
CA ILE A 13 15.14 -6.65 7.89
C ILE A 13 16.21 -6.83 6.82
N GLU A 14 16.98 -5.77 6.57
CA GLU A 14 18.05 -5.78 5.56
C GLU A 14 19.36 -6.27 6.14
N GLU A 15 19.74 -5.73 7.29
CA GLU A 15 21.02 -6.00 7.94
C GLU A 15 20.86 -6.00 9.45
N ILE A 16 21.78 -6.71 10.12
CA ILE A 16 21.88 -6.74 11.58
C ILE A 16 23.25 -6.22 11.94
N HIS A 17 23.30 -5.03 12.52
CA HIS A 17 24.53 -4.41 13.01
C HIS A 17 24.57 -4.52 14.53
N GLY A 18 25.22 -5.58 15.03
CA GLY A 18 25.24 -5.89 16.46
C GLY A 18 23.85 -6.22 16.98
N ALA A 19 23.30 -5.37 17.85
CA ALA A 19 21.94 -5.49 18.39
C ALA A 19 20.89 -4.67 17.63
N GLU A 20 21.31 -3.83 16.67
CA GLU A 20 20.40 -2.99 15.89
C GLU A 20 20.01 -3.65 14.56
N LEU A 21 18.73 -3.58 14.25
CA LEU A 21 18.16 -4.05 12.99
C LEU A 21 18.06 -2.86 12.03
N ILE A 22 18.73 -2.96 10.88
CA ILE A 22 18.49 -2.04 9.77
C ILE A 22 17.25 -2.55 9.04
N ILE A 23 16.19 -1.74 9.11
CA ILE A 23 14.88 -2.05 8.53
C ILE A 23 14.72 -1.20 7.27
N GLY A 24 14.44 -1.87 6.15
CA GLY A 24 14.10 -1.18 4.91
C GLY A 24 12.74 -0.52 4.99
N ARG A 25 12.50 0.46 4.12
CA ARG A 25 11.25 1.21 4.09
C ARG A 25 10.09 0.31 3.70
N ARG A 26 8.94 0.48 4.35
CA ARG A 26 7.81 -0.44 4.22
C ARG A 26 6.62 0.27 3.58
N ILE A 27 6.10 -0.33 2.52
CA ILE A 27 4.94 0.16 1.80
C ILE A 27 3.82 -0.88 1.90
N LEU A 28 2.60 -0.43 2.23
CA LEU A 28 1.39 -1.23 2.13
C LEU A 28 0.62 -0.82 0.88
N ILE A 29 0.23 -1.78 0.05
CA ILE A 29 -0.79 -1.60 -0.99
C ILE A 29 -2.00 -2.44 -0.60
N PHE A 30 -3.14 -1.79 -0.38
CA PHE A 30 -4.34 -2.44 0.11
C PHE A 30 -5.55 -2.15 -0.79
N ASN A 31 -6.30 -3.22 -1.08
CA ASN A 31 -7.67 -3.11 -1.58
C ASN A 31 -8.50 -4.32 -1.19
N GLN A 32 -9.79 -4.09 -0.94
CA GLN A 32 -10.76 -5.15 -0.73
C GLN A 32 -12.04 -4.83 -1.50
N GLN A 33 -12.53 -5.81 -2.29
CA GLN A 33 -13.82 -5.74 -2.96
C GLN A 33 -14.76 -6.78 -2.35
N GLY A 34 -15.92 -6.34 -1.86
CA GLY A 34 -16.95 -7.26 -1.34
C GLY A 34 -17.76 -6.69 -0.17
N ARG A 35 -18.95 -7.29 0.06
CA ARG A 35 -19.97 -6.81 1.02
C ARG A 35 -19.69 -7.11 2.49
N ARG A 36 -18.69 -7.92 2.85
CA ARG A 36 -18.42 -8.26 4.26
C ARG A 36 -17.04 -7.77 4.69
N ASP A 37 -17.11 -6.72 5.50
CA ASP A 37 -16.13 -6.36 6.51
C ASP A 37 -14.71 -5.97 6.02
N SER A 38 -14.67 -5.23 4.91
CA SER A 38 -13.42 -4.68 4.39
C SER A 38 -12.72 -3.73 5.37
N PHE A 39 -13.49 -3.04 6.20
CA PHE A 39 -12.97 -2.12 7.22
C PHE A 39 -12.39 -2.88 8.41
N SER A 40 -13.08 -3.89 8.97
CA SER A 40 -12.48 -4.70 10.04
C SER A 40 -11.21 -5.41 9.57
N LEU A 41 -11.13 -5.85 8.31
CA LEU A 41 -9.89 -6.42 7.78
C LEU A 41 -8.72 -5.43 7.84
N LEU A 42 -8.97 -4.15 7.52
CA LEU A 42 -7.94 -3.12 7.58
C LEU A 42 -7.59 -2.77 9.04
N GLU A 43 -8.58 -2.70 9.94
CA GLU A 43 -8.35 -2.53 11.38
C GLU A 43 -7.54 -3.69 11.98
N ASP A 44 -7.88 -4.92 11.62
CA ASP A 44 -7.16 -6.14 12.00
C ASP A 44 -5.72 -6.13 11.49
N LEU A 45 -5.52 -5.70 10.25
CA LEU A 45 -4.19 -5.56 9.67
C LEU A 45 -3.37 -4.51 10.42
N HIS A 46 -3.95 -3.34 10.70
CA HIS A 46 -3.29 -2.29 11.47
C HIS A 46 -2.95 -2.76 12.89
N ARG A 47 -3.92 -3.35 13.61
CA ARG A 47 -3.72 -3.86 14.97
C ARG A 47 -2.63 -4.92 15.04
N GLU A 48 -2.59 -5.83 14.08
CA GLU A 48 -1.53 -6.85 14.00
C GLU A 48 -0.17 -6.25 13.64
N ALA A 49 -0.12 -5.22 12.80
CA ALA A 49 1.11 -4.50 12.47
C ALA A 49 1.67 -3.81 13.73
N VAL A 50 0.84 -3.08 14.48
CA VAL A 50 1.21 -2.43 15.75
C VAL A 50 1.70 -3.45 16.77
N THR A 51 0.97 -4.55 16.96
CA THR A 51 1.34 -5.64 17.89
C THR A 51 2.73 -6.21 17.57
N ARG A 52 3.14 -6.18 16.30
CA ARG A 52 4.43 -6.69 15.81
C ARG A 52 5.49 -5.62 15.64
N LYS A 53 5.21 -4.37 16.05
CA LYS A 53 6.08 -3.20 15.85
C LYS A 53 6.47 -2.99 14.38
N ILE A 54 5.51 -3.22 13.48
CA ILE A 54 5.65 -2.93 12.05
C ILE A 54 5.06 -1.54 11.82
N SER A 55 5.93 -0.58 11.49
CA SER A 55 5.55 0.72 10.93
C SER A 55 5.55 0.64 9.40
N PHE A 56 4.62 1.35 8.76
CA PHE A 56 4.63 1.57 7.31
C PHE A 56 5.00 3.02 7.03
N ASP A 57 5.89 3.25 6.07
CA ASP A 57 6.25 4.59 5.60
C ASP A 57 5.19 5.15 4.65
N HIS A 58 4.64 4.27 3.81
CA HIS A 58 3.63 4.60 2.83
C HIS A 58 2.50 3.57 2.84
N VAL A 59 1.26 4.05 2.72
CA VAL A 59 0.07 3.21 2.66
C VAL A 59 -0.75 3.65 1.47
N ILE A 60 -1.01 2.74 0.55
CA ILE A 60 -1.62 3.02 -0.74
C ILE A 60 -2.94 2.25 -0.84
N PHE A 61 -4.03 2.98 -1.06
CA PHE A 61 -5.34 2.41 -1.38
C PHE A 61 -5.63 2.60 -2.87
N CYS A 62 -5.88 1.51 -3.58
CA CYS A 62 -6.19 1.54 -5.02
C CYS A 62 -7.31 0.56 -5.37
N PRO A 63 -8.08 0.77 -6.44
CA PRO A 63 -9.12 -0.17 -6.86
C PRO A 63 -8.51 -1.37 -7.61
N THR A 64 -9.24 -2.50 -7.61
CA THR A 64 -8.81 -3.72 -8.33
C THR A 64 -8.89 -3.53 -9.84
N GLU A 65 -9.89 -2.79 -10.31
CA GLU A 65 -10.06 -2.42 -11.71
C GLU A 65 -9.80 -0.91 -11.87
N PRO A 66 -9.07 -0.49 -12.90
CA PRO A 66 -8.82 0.92 -13.15
C PRO A 66 -10.12 1.60 -13.57
N GLU A 67 -10.39 2.78 -13.03
CA GLU A 67 -11.43 3.64 -13.60
C GLU A 67 -10.98 4.15 -14.97
N GLU A 68 -11.85 4.08 -15.97
CA GLU A 68 -11.62 4.72 -17.26
C GLU A 68 -11.53 6.25 -17.04
N CYS A 69 -10.34 6.84 -17.18
CA CYS A 69 -10.20 8.30 -17.15
C CYS A 69 -9.00 8.79 -17.96
N ASP A 70 -9.26 9.84 -18.74
CA ASP A 70 -8.39 10.47 -19.74
C ASP A 70 -7.10 11.05 -19.09
N GLU A 71 -5.96 10.84 -19.74
CA GLU A 71 -4.60 10.92 -19.17
C GLU A 71 -4.15 12.33 -18.70
N ARG A 72 -4.99 13.36 -18.84
CA ARG A 72 -4.58 14.78 -18.73
C ARG A 72 -4.62 15.41 -17.32
N ASN A 73 -5.20 14.76 -16.32
CA ASN A 73 -5.57 15.46 -15.07
C ASN A 73 -4.73 15.15 -13.81
N ASP A 74 -3.75 14.25 -13.82
CA ASP A 74 -3.23 13.67 -12.56
C ASP A 74 -1.72 13.84 -12.27
N CYS A 75 -1.12 14.94 -12.72
CA CYS A 75 0.10 15.43 -12.08
C CYS A 75 -0.25 16.78 -11.46
N ILE A 76 -0.47 16.85 -10.15
CA ILE A 76 -0.15 17.98 -9.25
C ILE A 76 -0.78 17.72 -7.86
N ASN A 77 0.10 17.56 -6.86
CA ASN A 77 0.02 17.93 -5.44
C ASN A 77 -1.11 17.45 -4.51
N LEU A 78 -0.67 16.70 -3.49
CA LEU A 78 -0.83 16.98 -2.05
C LEU A 78 -1.96 17.91 -1.61
N SER A 79 -2.73 17.41 -0.64
CA SER A 79 -3.85 18.01 0.09
C SER A 79 -5.21 17.76 -0.56
N ILE A 80 -6.00 16.98 0.17
CA ILE A 80 -7.45 16.74 0.08
C ILE A 80 -8.16 17.72 -0.87
N ASP A 81 -8.14 17.45 -2.17
CA ASP A 81 -8.90 18.23 -3.13
C ASP A 81 -10.27 17.58 -3.36
N ARG A 82 -11.30 18.41 -3.11
CA ARG A 82 -12.71 18.03 -2.97
C ARG A 82 -13.43 17.77 -4.30
N GLU A 83 -12.74 17.59 -5.42
CA GLU A 83 -13.37 17.56 -6.75
C GLU A 83 -13.11 16.33 -7.62
N LEU A 84 -12.87 15.16 -7.00
CA LEU A 84 -12.91 13.85 -7.68
C LEU A 84 -13.84 12.89 -6.94
N ILE A 85 -15.10 13.31 -6.85
CA ILE A 85 -16.20 12.59 -6.20
C ILE A 85 -16.94 11.86 -7.32
N ASN A 86 -16.66 10.56 -7.50
CA ASN A 86 -17.67 9.55 -7.88
C ASN A 86 -17.10 8.12 -7.91
N GLY A 87 -15.78 7.97 -8.00
CA GLY A 87 -15.18 6.66 -8.27
C GLY A 87 -14.57 5.87 -7.11
N MET A 88 -13.91 6.57 -6.18
CA MET A 88 -13.00 5.95 -5.20
C MET A 88 -13.46 6.12 -3.75
N VAL A 89 -14.78 6.14 -3.51
CA VAL A 89 -15.37 6.41 -2.20
C VAL A 89 -14.81 5.47 -1.14
N GLN A 90 -14.73 4.17 -1.44
CA GLN A 90 -14.23 3.17 -0.50
C GLN A 90 -12.74 3.36 -0.17
N GLN A 91 -11.90 3.66 -1.17
CA GLN A 91 -10.46 3.90 -0.95
C GLN A 91 -10.22 5.15 -0.11
N LYS A 92 -11.04 6.19 -0.28
CA LYS A 92 -10.99 7.39 0.58
C LYS A 92 -11.38 7.07 2.02
N GLN A 93 -12.43 6.27 2.22
CA GLN A 93 -12.83 5.82 3.56
C GLN A 93 -11.75 4.96 4.23
N PHE A 94 -11.06 4.09 3.48
CA PHE A 94 -9.90 3.36 4.01
C PHE A 94 -8.76 4.31 4.41
N ALA A 95 -8.49 5.34 3.61
CA ALA A 95 -7.47 6.32 3.91
C ALA A 95 -7.79 7.12 5.18
N GLU A 96 -9.03 7.57 5.34
CA GLU A 96 -9.49 8.25 6.55
C GLU A 96 -9.39 7.35 7.78
N MET A 97 -9.84 6.11 7.67
CA MET A 97 -9.74 5.15 8.75
C MET A 97 -8.28 4.88 9.12
N TRP A 98 -7.39 4.67 8.14
CA TRP A 98 -5.97 4.48 8.42
C TRP A 98 -5.38 5.67 9.16
N LYS A 99 -5.65 6.90 8.70
CA LYS A 99 -5.18 8.12 9.38
C LYS A 99 -5.71 8.26 10.80
N SER A 100 -6.92 7.77 11.07
CA SER A 100 -7.47 7.77 12.43
C SER A 100 -6.82 6.74 13.36
N LEU A 101 -6.32 5.63 12.80
CA LEU A 101 -5.71 4.54 13.55
C LEU A 101 -4.19 4.72 13.73
N ASP A 102 -3.52 5.25 12.71
CA ASP A 102 -2.07 5.34 12.64
C ASP A 102 -1.55 6.68 13.17
N HIS A 103 -1.04 6.63 14.40
CA HIS A 103 -0.37 7.77 15.02
C HIS A 103 1.13 7.87 14.67
N GLN A 104 1.67 6.92 13.90
CA GLN A 104 3.10 6.89 13.53
C GLN A 104 3.42 7.73 12.30
N GLY A 105 2.40 8.19 11.56
CA GLY A 105 2.54 9.19 10.50
C GLY A 105 2.88 8.62 9.14
N ALA A 106 2.39 7.42 8.79
CA ALA A 106 2.52 6.90 7.43
C ALA A 106 1.95 7.89 6.41
N GLN A 107 2.63 8.04 5.26
CA GLN A 107 2.09 8.81 4.15
C GLN A 107 1.02 8.00 3.44
N VAL A 108 -0.24 8.44 3.57
CA VAL A 108 -1.40 7.75 2.99
C VAL A 108 -1.72 8.29 1.60
N HIS A 109 -1.78 7.39 0.63
CA HIS A 109 -2.04 7.66 -0.79
C HIS A 109 -3.31 6.96 -1.26
N VAL A 110 -4.07 7.61 -2.13
CA VAL A 110 -5.20 7.02 -2.84
C VAL A 110 -4.91 7.11 -4.33
N LEU A 111 -4.67 5.98 -4.99
CA LEU A 111 -4.23 5.92 -6.38
C LEU A 111 -5.25 5.17 -7.25
N ARG A 112 -5.48 5.65 -8.47
CA ARG A 112 -6.57 5.18 -9.33
C ARG A 112 -6.41 3.77 -9.91
N SER A 113 -5.24 3.18 -9.79
CA SER A 113 -5.00 1.81 -10.26
C SER A 113 -3.84 1.15 -9.54
N LEU A 114 -3.80 -0.17 -9.66
CA LEU A 114 -2.68 -0.97 -9.20
C LEU A 114 -1.39 -0.66 -9.98
N GLU A 115 -1.47 -0.39 -11.28
CA GLU A 115 -0.32 -0.01 -12.11
C GLU A 115 0.31 1.29 -11.63
N LYS A 116 -0.52 2.32 -11.36
CA LYS A 116 -0.04 3.59 -10.80
C LYS A 116 0.59 3.37 -9.42
N SER A 117 0.03 2.48 -8.62
CA SER A 117 0.58 2.12 -7.31
C SER A 117 1.94 1.44 -7.41
N VAL A 118 2.08 0.44 -8.28
CA VAL A 118 3.36 -0.24 -8.53
C VAL A 118 4.38 0.73 -9.10
N LYS A 119 4.01 1.57 -10.07
CA LYS A 119 4.88 2.62 -10.61
C LYS A 119 5.37 3.57 -9.52
N PHE A 120 4.48 4.07 -8.69
CA PHE A 120 4.84 4.92 -7.54
C PHE A 120 5.85 4.25 -6.61
N THR A 121 5.67 2.96 -6.28
CA THR A 121 6.65 2.24 -5.46
C THR A 121 8.01 2.06 -6.13
N ARG A 122 8.04 1.90 -7.47
CA ARG A 122 9.29 1.82 -8.23
C ARG A 122 10.00 3.17 -8.26
N ASP A 123 9.26 4.25 -8.47
CA ASP A 123 9.80 5.61 -8.49
C ASP A 123 10.43 5.98 -7.13
N LEU A 124 9.84 5.54 -6.01
CA LEU A 124 10.44 5.67 -4.68
C LEU A 124 11.75 4.89 -4.53
N SER A 125 11.82 3.68 -5.09
CA SER A 125 12.99 2.81 -5.02
C SER A 125 14.16 3.22 -5.93
N LEU A 126 14.04 4.33 -6.68
CA LEU A 126 15.13 4.84 -7.50
C LEU A 126 16.33 5.34 -6.68
N ASN A 127 16.14 5.60 -5.39
CA ASN A 127 17.25 5.91 -4.48
C ASN A 127 18.00 4.61 -4.13
N PRO A 128 19.24 4.39 -4.61
CA PRO A 128 19.99 3.15 -4.39
C PRO A 128 20.38 2.92 -2.92
N ASN A 129 20.27 3.95 -2.07
CA ASN A 129 20.62 3.86 -0.66
C ASN A 129 19.45 3.42 0.24
N GLU A 130 18.23 3.31 -0.29
CA GLU A 130 17.03 2.89 0.46
C GLU A 130 16.44 1.64 -0.19
N LYS A 131 16.35 0.51 0.53
CA LYS A 131 15.54 -0.60 0.04
C LYS A 131 14.11 -0.46 0.51
N TYR A 132 13.20 -0.80 -0.38
CA TYR A 132 11.77 -0.76 -0.16
C TYR A 132 11.20 -2.17 -0.16
N HIS A 133 10.35 -2.45 0.82
CA HIS A 133 9.59 -3.68 0.92
C HIS A 133 8.11 -3.35 0.77
N VAL A 134 7.47 -3.96 -0.23
CA VAL A 134 6.06 -3.73 -0.52
C VAL A 134 5.23 -4.93 -0.09
N LEU A 135 4.19 -4.69 0.72
CA LEU A 135 3.17 -5.67 1.07
C LEU A 135 1.90 -5.36 0.29
N ILE A 136 1.55 -6.21 -0.67
CA ILE A 136 0.29 -6.12 -1.42
C ILE A 136 -0.70 -7.12 -0.83
N THR A 137 -1.85 -6.64 -0.33
CA THR A 137 -2.83 -7.49 0.36
C THR A 137 -4.24 -6.89 0.36
N GLY A 138 -5.20 -7.61 0.93
CA GLY A 138 -6.59 -7.19 1.08
C GLY A 138 -7.55 -8.10 0.33
N SER A 139 -7.27 -8.44 -0.93
CA SER A 139 -8.07 -9.39 -1.71
C SER A 139 -7.19 -10.31 -2.57
N VAL A 140 -7.70 -11.51 -2.86
CA VAL A 140 -7.03 -12.46 -3.78
C VAL A 140 -6.94 -11.88 -5.19
N HIS A 141 -7.96 -11.15 -5.65
CA HIS A 141 -7.96 -10.50 -6.96
C HIS A 141 -6.87 -9.43 -7.09
N LEU A 142 -6.67 -8.60 -6.05
CA LEU A 142 -5.58 -7.62 -6.03
C LEU A 142 -4.21 -8.30 -6.11
N VAL A 143 -3.99 -9.33 -5.29
CA VAL A 143 -2.72 -10.06 -5.26
C VAL A 143 -2.46 -10.76 -6.59
N GLY A 144 -3.47 -11.40 -7.18
CA GLY A 144 -3.37 -12.04 -8.48
C GLY A 144 -3.05 -11.05 -9.61
N ARG A 145 -3.73 -9.89 -9.64
CA ARG A 145 -3.44 -8.84 -10.62
C ARG A 145 -2.04 -8.25 -10.43
N ALA A 146 -1.62 -8.04 -9.19
CA ALA A 146 -0.27 -7.55 -8.88
C ALA A 146 0.79 -8.50 -9.40
N LEU A 147 0.59 -9.81 -9.20
CA LEU A 147 1.50 -10.83 -9.72
C LEU A 147 1.58 -10.75 -11.25
N GLY A 148 0.46 -10.66 -11.96
CA GLY A 148 0.45 -10.51 -13.42
C GLY A 148 1.17 -9.24 -13.91
N ILE A 149 1.06 -8.11 -13.21
CA ILE A 149 1.79 -6.87 -13.54
C ILE A 149 3.30 -7.05 -13.28
N LEU A 150 3.69 -7.77 -12.22
CA LEU A 150 5.10 -7.98 -11.90
C LEU A 150 5.76 -8.98 -12.85
N GLU A 151 5.07 -10.07 -13.19
CA GLU A 151 5.55 -11.11 -14.12
C GLU A 151 5.54 -10.63 -15.57
N GLY A 152 4.51 -9.90 -15.99
CA GLY A 152 4.41 -9.35 -17.35
C GLY A 152 5.44 -8.26 -17.67
N VAL A 153 6.13 -7.74 -16.66
CA VAL A 153 7.24 -6.77 -16.82
C VAL A 153 8.58 -7.47 -17.08
N GLU A 154 8.68 -8.79 -16.89
CA GLU A 154 9.89 -9.58 -17.16
C GLU A 154 9.93 -10.14 -18.60
N SER A 155 8.97 -9.77 -19.45
CA SER A 155 8.81 -10.28 -20.83
C SER A 155 9.13 -9.26 -21.95
N LEU A 156 9.94 -8.23 -21.68
CA LEU A 156 10.43 -7.29 -22.69
C LEU A 156 11.95 -7.13 -22.64
#